data_AF-A0A0D2EY53-F1
#
_entry.id   AF-A0A0D2EY53-F1
#
_cell.length_a   1.000
_cell.length_b   1.000
_cell.length_c   1.000
_cell.angle_alpha   90.00
_cell.angle_beta   90.00
_cell.angle_gamma   90.00
#
_symmetry.space_group_name_H-M   'P 1'
#
loop_
_entity.id
_entity.type
_entity.pdbx_description
1 polymer ?
#
loop_
_entity_poly.entity_id
_entity_poly.type
_entity_poly.pdbx_seq_one_letter_code
_entity_poly.pdbx_strand_id
1 'polypeptide(L)' 'MTREMNITKSYLSISSPGVHLVPGNDELARKVCRECNLAGADAKTRFPDRFGFWASLPLPDVQGSLEELAYAFDELKAD' A
#
# COMPACT_ATOMS: atom_id res chain seq x y z
N MET A 1 -14.19 -11.46 14.05
CA MET A 1 -12.92 -11.00 14.65
C MET A 1 -12.85 -9.49 14.94
N THR A 2 -12.58 -8.57 13.99
CA THR A 2 -12.37 -7.13 14.36
C THR A 2 -13.57 -6.46 15.02
N ARG A 3 -14.80 -6.73 14.54
CA ARG A 3 -16.03 -6.21 15.13
C ARG A 3 -16.32 -6.74 16.54
N GLU A 4 -15.99 -8.00 16.81
CA GLU A 4 -16.13 -8.61 18.15
C GLU A 4 -15.19 -7.95 19.17
N MET A 5 -14.09 -7.35 18.70
CA MET A 5 -13.09 -6.67 19.52
C MET A 5 -13.30 -5.15 19.59
N ASN A 6 -14.45 -4.62 19.16
CA ASN A 6 -14.75 -3.19 19.09
C ASN A 6 -13.75 -2.35 18.27
N ILE A 7 -13.12 -2.97 17.25
CA ILE A 7 -12.25 -2.25 16.31
C ILE A 7 -13.12 -1.68 15.19
N THR A 8 -13.17 -0.35 15.08
CA THR A 8 -13.98 0.36 14.09
C THR A 8 -13.27 0.49 12.74
N LYS A 9 -11.95 0.77 12.74
CA LYS A 9 -11.14 0.95 11.53
C LYS A 9 -9.80 0.21 11.63
N SER A 10 -9.32 -0.33 10.52
CA SER A 10 -8.00 -0.95 10.40
C SER A 10 -7.24 -0.34 9.23
N TYR A 11 -5.96 -0.07 9.42
CA TYR A 11 -5.08 0.42 8.37
C TYR A 11 -4.28 -0.74 7.81
N LEU A 12 -4.41 -0.96 6.51
CA LEU A 12 -3.72 -2.02 5.80
C LEU A 12 -2.29 -1.57 5.48
N SER A 13 -1.34 -2.47 5.67
CA SER A 13 0.06 -2.27 5.35
C SER A 13 0.66 -3.55 4.78
N ILE A 14 1.66 -3.41 3.92
CA ILE A 14 2.42 -4.57 3.45
C ILE A 14 3.35 -5.06 4.54
N SER A 15 3.28 -6.35 4.82
CA SER A 15 4.16 -7.02 5.77
C SER A 15 5.56 -7.19 5.21
N SER A 16 6.54 -7.40 6.09
CA SER A 16 7.88 -7.85 5.69
C SER A 16 7.79 -9.12 4.82
N PRO A 17 8.61 -9.23 3.76
CA PRO A 17 9.80 -8.42 3.45
C PRO A 17 9.54 -7.12 2.66
N GLY A 18 8.29 -6.75 2.36
CA GLY A 18 7.97 -5.65 1.45
C GLY A 18 7.80 -6.12 0.01
N VAL A 19 8.10 -5.24 -0.95
CA VAL A 19 7.81 -5.47 -2.39
C VAL A 19 9.06 -5.71 -3.24
N HIS A 20 10.25 -5.45 -2.68
CA HIS A 20 11.53 -5.71 -3.34
C HIS A 20 11.96 -7.17 -3.11
N LEU A 21 11.32 -8.07 -3.87
CA LEU A 21 11.44 -9.51 -3.67
C LEU A 21 12.62 -10.14 -4.44
N VAL A 22 13.17 -9.42 -5.42
CA VAL A 22 14.27 -9.88 -6.28
C VAL A 22 15.37 -8.82 -6.28
N PRO A 23 16.57 -9.12 -5.74
CA PRO A 23 17.66 -8.17 -5.67
C PRO A 23 18.00 -7.55 -7.04
N GLY A 24 18.09 -6.22 -7.09
CA GLY A 24 18.39 -5.45 -8.30
C GLY A 24 17.27 -5.35 -9.33
N ASN A 25 16.05 -5.85 -9.05
CA ASN A 25 14.91 -5.73 -9.97
C ASN A 25 13.89 -4.69 -9.47
N ASP A 26 14.26 -3.42 -9.65
CA ASP A 26 13.44 -2.29 -9.22
C ASP A 26 12.12 -2.18 -10.02
N GLU A 27 12.12 -2.58 -11.30
CA GLU A 27 10.91 -2.59 -12.13
C GLU A 27 9.85 -3.54 -11.57
N LEU A 28 10.25 -4.75 -11.18
CA LEU A 28 9.35 -5.70 -10.52
C LEU A 28 8.87 -5.14 -9.17
N ALA A 29 9.77 -4.54 -8.38
CA ALA A 29 9.40 -3.95 -7.09
C ALA A 29 8.35 -2.85 -7.26
N ARG A 30 8.53 -1.93 -8.23
CA ARG A 30 7.55 -0.89 -8.56
C ARG A 30 6.20 -1.48 -8.97
N LYS A 31 6.20 -2.51 -9.83
CA LYS A 31 4.97 -3.18 -10.28
C LYS A 31 4.20 -3.78 -9.11
N VAL A 32 4.85 -4.59 -8.28
CA VAL A 32 4.23 -5.22 -7.11
C VAL A 32 3.74 -4.15 -6.13
N CYS A 33 4.52 -3.09 -5.93
CA CYS A 33 4.13 -1.96 -5.09
C CYS A 33 2.82 -1.32 -5.54
N ARG A 34 2.69 -1.01 -6.84
CA ARG A 34 1.48 -0.45 -7.42
C ARG A 34 0.28 -1.39 -7.24
N GLU A 35 0.46 -2.68 -7.49
CA GLU A 35 -0.60 -3.68 -7.30
C GLU A 35 -1.08 -3.75 -5.85
N CYS A 36 -0.15 -3.73 -4.89
CA CYS A 36 -0.47 -3.70 -3.46
C CYS A 36 -1.23 -2.43 -3.05
N ASN A 37 -0.77 -1.27 -3.52
CA ASN A 37 -1.42 0.01 -3.22
C ASN A 37 -2.83 0.09 -3.83
N LEU A 38 -3.01 -0.40 -5.06
CA LEU A 38 -4.33 -0.51 -5.71
C LEU A 38 -5.27 -1.43 -4.92
N ALA A 39 -4.78 -2.55 -4.39
CA ALA A 39 -5.59 -3.43 -3.55
C ALA A 39 -5.99 -2.77 -2.21
N GLY A 40 -5.07 -2.03 -1.58
CA GLY A 40 -5.37 -1.23 -0.39
C GLY A 40 -6.42 -0.14 -0.65
N ALA A 41 -6.28 0.55 -1.78
CA ALA A 41 -7.23 1.57 -2.24
C ALA A 41 -8.62 0.98 -2.56
N ASP A 42 -8.69 -0.20 -3.20
CA ASP A 42 -9.97 -0.91 -3.43
C ASP A 42 -10.64 -1.28 -2.10
N ALA A 43 -9.89 -1.81 -1.14
CA ALA A 43 -10.43 -2.16 0.18
C ALA A 43 -11.00 -0.94 0.91
N LYS A 44 -10.28 0.19 0.88
CA LYS A 44 -10.76 1.47 1.40
C LYS A 44 -12.00 1.96 0.65
N THR A 45 -12.02 1.89 -0.67
CA THR A 45 -13.14 2.35 -1.50
C THR A 45 -14.41 1.55 -1.20
N ARG A 46 -14.29 0.23 -1.03
CA ARG A 46 -15.44 -0.66 -0.76
C ARG A 46 -15.94 -0.55 0.68
N PHE A 47 -15.07 -0.23 1.65
CA PHE A 47 -15.42 -0.16 3.07
C PHE A 47 -14.71 1.01 3.78
N PRO A 48 -15.01 2.28 3.43
CA PRO A 48 -14.23 3.44 3.85
C PRO A 48 -14.24 3.67 5.38
N ASP A 49 -15.33 3.30 6.05
CA ASP A 49 -15.44 3.41 7.51
C ASP A 49 -14.63 2.33 8.25
N ARG A 50 -14.25 1.26 7.55
CA ARG A 50 -13.59 0.08 8.12
C ARG A 50 -12.12 -0.04 7.75
N PHE A 51 -11.74 0.43 6.57
CA PHE A 51 -10.38 0.31 6.07
C PHE A 51 -9.80 1.65 5.63
N GLY A 52 -8.56 1.89 6.05
CA GLY A 52 -7.62 2.78 5.37
C GLY A 52 -6.40 1.97 4.91
N PHE A 53 -5.45 2.61 4.25
CA PHE A 53 -4.20 1.94 3.88
C PHE A 53 -3.02 2.91 3.88
N TRP A 54 -1.85 2.39 4.25
CA TRP A 54 -0.59 3.10 4.08
C TRP A 54 0.04 2.74 2.73
N ALA A 55 0.66 3.73 2.10
CA ALA A 55 1.41 3.51 0.87
C ALA A 55 2.58 2.55 1.13
N SER A 56 2.59 1.44 0.40
CA SER A 56 3.82 0.69 0.17
C SER A 56 4.72 1.50 -0.75
N LEU A 57 6.04 1.35 -0.58
CA LEU A 57 7.06 1.99 -1.41
C LEU A 57 8.08 0.93 -1.88
N PRO A 58 8.55 0.98 -3.14
CA PRO A 58 9.51 0.05 -3.72
C PRO A 58 10.95 0.32 -3.25
N LEU A 59 11.18 0.35 -1.93
CA LEU A 59 12.52 0.55 -1.37
C LEU A 59 13.46 -0.61 -1.76
N PRO A 60 14.75 -0.37 -2.02
CA PRO A 60 15.47 0.89 -1.83
C PRO A 60 15.46 1.84 -3.04
N ASP A 61 14.65 1.60 -4.08
CA ASP A 61 14.57 2.47 -5.24
C ASP A 61 13.90 3.80 -4.87
N VAL A 62 14.73 4.81 -4.62
CA VAL A 62 14.33 6.14 -4.17
C VAL A 62 13.42 6.82 -5.20
N GLN A 63 13.79 6.78 -6.47
CA GLN A 63 13.05 7.48 -7.52
C GLN A 63 11.68 6.85 -7.72
N GLY A 64 11.61 5.52 -7.80
CA GLY A 64 10.34 4.78 -7.86
C GLY A 64 9.48 5.00 -6.62
N SER A 65 10.09 5.17 -5.46
CA SER A 65 9.39 5.47 -4.21
C SER A 65 8.79 6.88 -4.18
N LEU A 66 9.49 7.89 -4.68
CA LEU A 66 8.93 9.24 -4.76
C LEU A 66 7.76 9.31 -5.76
N GLU A 67 7.89 8.64 -6.90
CA GLU A 67 6.81 8.52 -7.90
C GLU A 67 5.58 7.80 -7.33
N GLU A 68 5.80 6.69 -6.64
CA GLU A 68 4.72 5.92 -6.04
C GLU A 68 4.08 6.66 -4.85
N LEU A 69 4.87 7.38 -4.05
CA LEU A 69 4.35 8.19 -2.95
C LEU A 69 3.38 9.26 -3.47
N ALA A 70 3.77 9.99 -4.51
CA ALA A 70 2.90 11.00 -5.14
C ALA A 70 1.61 10.34 -5.65
N TYR A 71 1.71 9.24 -6.39
CA TYR A 71 0.52 8.54 -6.90
C TYR A 71 -0.40 8.01 -5.79
N ALA A 72 0.18 7.39 -4.75
CA ALA A 72 -0.58 6.81 -3.66
C ALA A 72 -1.35 7.88 -2.87
N PHE A 73 -0.73 9.03 -2.60
CA PHE A 73 -1.38 10.13 -1.89
C PHE A 73 -2.35 10.90 -2.78
N ASP A 74 -1.91 11.35 -3.95
CA ASP A 74 -2.67 12.27 -4.78
C ASP A 74 -3.80 11.57 -5.54
N GLU A 75 -3.58 10.35 -6.03
CA GLU A 75 -4.57 9.62 -6.83
C GLU A 75 -5.33 8.59 -6.00
N LEU A 76 -4.62 7.74 -5.25
CA LEU A 76 -5.26 6.64 -4.50
C LEU A 76 -5.80 7.05 -3.13
N LYS A 77 -5.50 8.27 -2.68
CA LYS A 77 -5.90 8.80 -1.36
C LYS A 77 -5.44 7.88 -0.22
N ALA A 78 -4.19 7.44 -0.26
CA ALA A 78 -3.53 6.80 0.88
C ALA A 78 -3.66 7.67 2.14
N ASP A 79 -3.67 7.04 3.31
CA ASP A 79 -3.89 7.68 4.61
C ASP A 79 -2.61 7.97 5.40
#